data_AF-A0A2M9AS25-F1
#
_entry.id   AF-A0A2M9AS25-F1
#
_cell.length_a   1.000
_cell.length_b   1.000
_cell.length_c   1.000
_cell.angle_alpha   90.00
_cell.angle_beta   90.00
_cell.angle_gamma   90.00
#
_symmetry.space_group_name_H-M   'P 1'
#
loop_
_entity.id
_entity.type
_entity.pdbx_description
1 polymer ?
#
loop_
_entity_poly.entity_id
_entity_poly.type
_entity_poly.pdbx_seq_one_letter_code
_entity_poly.pdbx_strand_id
1 'polypeptide(L)'
;MKRIPLSLLCASLLTLGACSSNDSTTTTDTNTNSEEAGGNAGDNYMNAATNGDTASTSMPGDTTQAGSAAANRTAPADMNGSPGPGDTAPHSTDPEFMMSAAHSDQNEIQLSKLALEKGVTGAAKDHANMMIKDHTKSTADLKAIATKKKVTLPTDMDAEHKAIAATMQKLSGKDFETKFMDQMVIDHQKTLNTLKAHQTMTKDADLQGFITKVTPVVQSHLDMSKQHSDMKM
;
A
#
# COMPACT_ATOMS: atom_id res chain seq x y z
N MET A 1 -49.40 12.55 40.21
CA MET A 1 -48.67 13.83 39.97
C MET A 1 -47.78 14.12 41.17
N LYS A 2 -46.44 14.05 41.06
CA LYS A 2 -45.51 14.42 42.15
C LYS A 2 -44.24 15.11 41.61
N ARG A 3 -44.28 16.45 41.67
CA ARG A 3 -43.21 17.45 41.87
C ARG A 3 -41.78 17.17 41.35
N ILE A 4 -41.35 18.02 40.43
CA ILE A 4 -39.95 18.28 40.05
C ILE A 4 -39.31 19.23 41.09
N PRO A 5 -38.05 19.01 41.52
CA PRO A 5 -37.22 20.04 42.13
C PRO A 5 -36.37 20.78 41.07
N LEU A 6 -36.45 22.11 41.06
CA LEU A 6 -35.57 23.01 40.32
C LEU A 6 -34.47 23.54 41.28
N SER A 7 -33.37 24.08 40.72
CA SER A 7 -32.16 24.62 41.37
C SER A 7 -30.96 23.65 41.37
N LEU A 8 -29.71 24.11 41.37
CA LEU A 8 -29.23 25.47 41.66
C LEU A 8 -28.18 25.95 40.63
N LEU A 9 -28.17 27.27 40.39
CA LEU A 9 -27.16 27.95 39.60
C LEU A 9 -25.87 28.14 40.41
N CYS A 10 -24.69 27.95 39.82
CA CYS A 10 -23.43 28.43 40.39
C CYS A 10 -22.48 28.88 39.28
N ALA A 11 -21.91 30.07 39.40
CA ALA A 11 -21.07 30.68 38.37
C ALA A 11 -19.80 31.27 39.00
N SER A 12 -18.65 30.81 38.51
CA SER A 12 -17.30 31.26 38.86
C SER A 12 -16.55 31.39 37.53
N LEU A 13 -16.52 32.56 36.89
CA LEU A 13 -15.76 33.78 37.21
C LEU A 13 -14.25 33.62 36.99
N LEU A 14 -13.68 34.60 36.27
CA LEU A 14 -12.35 34.61 35.64
C LEU A 14 -11.17 34.37 36.59
N THR A 15 -10.14 33.72 36.06
CA THR A 15 -8.75 34.19 36.21
C THR A 15 -8.09 34.32 34.83
N LEU A 16 -7.41 35.44 34.59
CA LEU A 16 -6.48 35.59 33.47
C LEU A 16 -5.08 35.16 33.94
N GLY A 17 -4.32 34.50 33.07
CA GLY A 17 -2.95 34.09 33.35
C GLY A 17 -2.13 34.02 32.07
N ALA A 18 -1.60 35.17 31.64
CA ALA A 18 -0.73 35.28 30.47
C ALA A 18 0.68 35.72 30.89
N CYS A 19 1.61 34.77 30.91
CA CYS A 19 3.04 35.04 31.04
C CYS A 19 3.75 34.42 29.83
N SER A 20 4.37 35.27 29.01
CA SER A 20 5.22 34.84 27.91
C SER A 20 6.67 34.84 28.36
N SER A 21 7.37 33.72 28.10
CA SER A 21 8.83 33.64 28.16
C SER A 21 9.31 32.67 27.09
N ASN A 22 9.66 33.20 25.92
CA ASN A 22 10.70 32.57 25.13
C ASN A 22 12.02 32.76 25.90
N ASP A 23 12.81 31.70 26.03
CA ASP A 23 14.26 31.84 26.11
C ASP A 23 14.87 31.09 24.92
N SER A 24 15.98 31.59 24.41
CA SER A 24 16.66 31.08 23.21
C SER A 24 18.15 31.23 23.41
N THR A 25 18.71 30.32 24.20
CA THR A 25 20.15 30.22 24.45
C THR A 25 20.87 29.70 23.20
N THR A 26 21.13 30.59 22.25
CA THR A 26 22.12 30.37 21.20
C THR A 26 23.50 30.29 21.82
N THR A 27 24.20 29.17 21.64
CA THR A 27 25.66 29.09 21.80
C THR A 27 26.31 29.02 20.42
N THR A 28 26.89 30.13 19.99
CA THR A 28 27.79 30.18 18.82
C THR A 28 29.19 29.79 19.26
N ASP A 29 29.94 29.12 18.36
CA ASP A 29 31.41 29.03 18.23
C ASP A 29 31.84 27.60 17.84
N THR A 30 32.79 27.36 16.93
CA THR A 30 33.46 28.26 15.96
C THR A 30 33.79 27.51 14.66
N ASN A 31 34.14 28.25 13.61
CA ASN A 31 34.49 27.73 12.28
C ASN A 31 36.00 27.42 12.15
N THR A 32 36.35 26.21 11.68
CA THR A 32 37.61 25.95 10.96
C THR A 32 37.44 24.91 9.85
N ASN A 33 37.77 25.28 8.61
CA ASN A 33 37.98 24.31 7.52
C ASN A 33 39.35 23.63 7.66
N SER A 34 39.42 22.34 7.34
CA SER A 34 40.64 21.66 6.93
C SER A 34 40.28 20.53 5.97
N GLU A 35 40.88 20.54 4.77
CA GLU A 35 40.70 19.52 3.75
C GLU A 35 41.49 18.24 4.10
N GLU A 36 40.97 17.06 3.75
CA GLU A 36 41.76 15.95 3.17
C GLU A 36 40.87 14.77 2.71
N ALA A 37 41.34 14.11 1.65
CA ALA A 37 41.03 12.81 1.07
C ALA A 37 39.87 11.90 1.57
N GLY A 38 39.03 11.47 0.61
CA GLY A 38 38.95 10.04 0.27
C GLY A 38 37.59 9.31 0.41
N GLY A 39 37.42 8.24 -0.39
CA GLY A 39 36.43 7.18 -0.15
C GLY A 39 35.21 7.13 -1.07
N ASN A 40 35.32 6.48 -2.24
CA ASN A 40 34.17 5.98 -3.00
C ASN A 40 34.20 4.45 -3.08
N ALA A 41 33.37 3.80 -2.25
CA ALA A 41 32.94 2.40 -2.36
C ALA A 41 31.65 2.23 -1.51
N GLY A 42 30.69 1.35 -1.83
CA GLY A 42 30.61 0.47 -3.00
C GLY A 42 30.83 -1.01 -2.70
N ASP A 43 30.04 -1.61 -1.81
CA ASP A 43 30.12 -3.03 -1.46
C ASP A 43 28.92 -3.85 -1.97
N ASN A 44 29.19 -4.77 -2.90
CA ASN A 44 28.30 -5.88 -3.23
C ASN A 44 28.50 -7.01 -2.23
N TYR A 45 27.43 -7.52 -1.62
CA TYR A 45 27.50 -8.81 -0.93
C TYR A 45 27.38 -9.97 -1.93
N MET A 46 28.51 -10.64 -2.15
CA MET A 46 28.59 -11.87 -2.95
C MET A 46 28.02 -13.07 -2.18
N ASN A 47 27.44 -14.02 -2.91
CA ASN A 47 27.60 -15.44 -2.59
C ASN A 47 27.80 -16.23 -3.90
N ALA A 48 28.56 -17.32 -3.85
CA ALA A 48 29.09 -18.02 -5.01
C ALA A 48 29.21 -19.54 -4.79
N ALA A 49 29.82 -20.23 -5.76
CA ALA A 49 29.91 -21.69 -5.95
C ALA A 49 28.60 -22.33 -6.46
N THR A 50 28.44 -22.85 -7.70
CA THR A 50 29.26 -23.59 -8.69
C THR A 50 29.23 -25.12 -8.57
N ASN A 51 28.68 -25.79 -9.59
CA ASN A 51 28.99 -27.12 -10.17
C ASN A 51 27.94 -27.38 -11.27
N GLY A 52 28.19 -28.02 -12.43
CA GLY A 52 29.44 -28.53 -13.02
C GLY A 52 29.13 -29.51 -14.18
N ASP A 53 29.82 -29.39 -15.32
CA ASP A 53 29.62 -30.16 -16.59
C ASP A 53 28.26 -29.87 -17.31
N THR A 54 27.90 -30.28 -18.55
CA THR A 54 28.41 -31.25 -19.56
C THR A 54 28.24 -30.74 -21.01
N ALA A 55 28.92 -31.36 -21.99
CA ALA A 55 28.76 -31.17 -23.45
C ALA A 55 27.43 -31.78 -24.02
N SER A 56 27.01 -31.74 -25.30
CA SER A 56 27.61 -31.45 -26.63
C SER A 56 26.45 -31.36 -27.69
N THR A 57 26.50 -31.03 -29.00
CA THR A 57 27.53 -30.70 -30.04
C THR A 57 26.87 -29.97 -31.26
N SER A 58 27.66 -29.34 -32.13
CA SER A 58 27.47 -29.17 -33.61
C SER A 58 26.43 -28.20 -34.22
N MET A 59 26.94 -27.39 -35.16
CA MET A 59 26.29 -26.68 -36.29
C MET A 59 26.42 -27.54 -37.59
N PRO A 60 26.01 -27.15 -38.84
CA PRO A 60 25.48 -25.85 -39.34
C PRO A 60 24.25 -25.95 -40.32
N GLY A 61 23.81 -24.80 -40.86
CA GLY A 61 22.86 -24.70 -41.99
C GLY A 61 22.61 -23.25 -42.47
N ASP A 62 22.44 -23.03 -43.77
CA ASP A 62 22.38 -21.71 -44.46
C ASP A 62 21.69 -21.89 -45.85
N THR A 63 21.28 -20.92 -46.70
CA THR A 63 21.45 -19.45 -46.77
C THR A 63 20.34 -18.80 -47.64
N THR A 64 20.15 -17.46 -47.56
CA THR A 64 19.22 -16.61 -48.37
C THR A 64 17.71 -16.85 -48.14
N GLN A 65 16.75 -16.03 -48.57
CA GLN A 65 16.72 -14.88 -49.50
C GLN A 65 15.66 -13.83 -49.06
N ALA A 66 15.77 -12.57 -49.52
CA ALA A 66 14.79 -11.51 -49.25
C ALA A 66 13.71 -11.39 -50.35
N GLY A 67 12.46 -11.02 -49.99
CA GLY A 67 11.43 -10.72 -50.99
C GLY A 67 10.05 -10.27 -50.48
N SER A 68 9.66 -9.03 -50.83
CA SER A 68 8.28 -8.48 -50.88
C SER A 68 7.44 -8.40 -49.60
N ALA A 69 6.54 -7.40 -49.56
CA ALA A 69 5.78 -7.00 -48.38
C ALA A 69 4.31 -7.46 -48.39
N ALA A 70 3.80 -7.82 -47.21
CA ALA A 70 2.37 -7.84 -46.90
C ALA A 70 2.16 -7.50 -45.42
N ALA A 71 1.65 -6.31 -45.10
CA ALA A 71 1.48 -5.86 -43.72
C ALA A 71 0.11 -6.28 -43.16
N ASN A 72 0.05 -7.34 -42.35
CA ASN A 72 -1.17 -7.68 -41.59
C ASN A 72 -0.86 -8.49 -40.31
N ARG A 73 -1.10 -7.87 -39.14
CA ARG A 73 -1.40 -8.47 -37.82
C ARG A 73 -0.66 -9.75 -37.38
N THR A 74 0.29 -9.57 -36.46
CA THR A 74 0.40 -10.39 -35.24
C THR A 74 0.68 -9.49 -34.04
N ALA A 75 -0.17 -9.53 -33.03
CA ALA A 75 0.23 -9.16 -31.66
C ALA A 75 0.53 -10.47 -30.92
N PRO A 76 1.56 -10.54 -30.05
CA PRO A 76 1.83 -11.74 -29.28
C PRO A 76 0.66 -12.03 -28.34
N ALA A 77 0.20 -13.28 -28.32
CA ALA A 77 -0.87 -13.76 -27.47
C ALA A 77 -0.37 -14.98 -26.70
N ASP A 78 0.21 -14.76 -25.53
CA ASP A 78 0.79 -15.80 -24.66
C ASP A 78 0.32 -15.71 -23.20
N MET A 79 -0.75 -14.95 -22.91
CA MET A 79 -1.47 -15.03 -21.62
C MET A 79 -2.36 -16.28 -21.55
N ASN A 80 -1.71 -17.46 -21.54
CA ASN A 80 -2.31 -18.75 -21.20
C ASN A 80 -1.53 -19.46 -20.06
N GLY A 81 -0.95 -18.67 -19.14
CA GLY A 81 -0.65 -19.16 -17.80
C GLY A 81 -1.96 -19.22 -17.00
N SER A 82 -2.31 -20.39 -16.47
CA SER A 82 -3.40 -20.47 -15.49
C SER A 82 -3.02 -19.64 -14.26
N PRO A 83 -3.86 -18.70 -13.80
CA PRO A 83 -3.56 -17.93 -12.59
C PRO A 83 -3.31 -18.86 -11.40
N GLY A 84 -2.22 -18.63 -10.66
CA GLY A 84 -1.94 -19.32 -9.41
C GLY A 84 -2.88 -18.85 -8.28
N PRO A 85 -2.92 -19.56 -7.14
CA PRO A 85 -3.67 -19.12 -5.97
C PRO A 85 -3.08 -17.81 -5.40
N GLY A 86 -3.63 -16.66 -5.81
CA GLY A 86 -3.13 -15.32 -5.51
C GLY A 86 -2.99 -14.40 -6.73
N ASP A 87 -3.10 -14.94 -7.94
CA ASP A 87 -3.04 -14.17 -9.19
C ASP A 87 -4.43 -13.64 -9.57
N THR A 88 -4.80 -12.47 -9.06
CA THR A 88 -5.88 -11.69 -9.67
C THR A 88 -5.44 -11.23 -11.06
N ALA A 89 -6.14 -11.68 -12.10
CA ALA A 89 -5.90 -11.26 -13.47
C ALA A 89 -5.87 -9.72 -13.56
N PRO A 90 -4.90 -9.12 -14.28
CA PRO A 90 -4.70 -7.68 -14.22
C PRO A 90 -5.86 -6.93 -14.88
N HIS A 91 -6.23 -5.79 -14.28
CA HIS A 91 -7.27 -4.92 -14.82
C HIS A 91 -6.91 -4.47 -16.24
N SER A 92 -7.81 -4.75 -17.18
CA SER A 92 -7.55 -4.60 -18.61
C SER A 92 -7.44 -3.15 -19.06
N THR A 93 -7.98 -2.23 -18.26
CA THR A 93 -8.03 -0.79 -18.55
C THR A 93 -7.72 0.08 -17.32
N ASP A 94 -7.22 1.29 -17.56
CA ASP A 94 -6.96 2.31 -16.52
C ASP A 94 -8.18 2.59 -15.61
N PRO A 95 -9.45 2.69 -16.10
CA PRO A 95 -10.62 2.89 -15.24
C PRO A 95 -10.90 1.72 -14.30
N GLU A 96 -10.74 0.48 -14.76
CA GLU A 96 -10.92 -0.71 -13.92
C GLU A 96 -9.89 -0.75 -12.79
N PHE A 97 -8.62 -0.45 -13.10
CA PHE A 97 -7.58 -0.31 -12.09
C PHE A 97 -7.91 0.79 -11.07
N MET A 98 -8.32 1.98 -11.53
CA MET A 98 -8.68 3.09 -10.63
C MET A 98 -9.87 2.74 -9.72
N MET A 99 -10.90 2.04 -10.23
CA MET A 99 -12.02 1.56 -9.40
C MET A 99 -11.58 0.51 -8.38
N SER A 100 -10.70 -0.42 -8.77
CA SER A 100 -10.17 -1.48 -7.90
C SER A 100 -9.28 -0.93 -6.77
N ALA A 101 -8.34 -0.05 -7.10
CA ALA A 101 -7.48 0.62 -6.11
C ALA A 101 -8.30 1.46 -5.12
N ALA A 102 -9.34 2.16 -5.60
CA ALA A 102 -10.26 2.87 -4.73
C ALA A 102 -11.11 1.94 -3.84
N HIS A 103 -11.48 0.74 -4.30
CA HIS A 103 -12.12 -0.26 -3.45
C HIS A 103 -11.15 -0.79 -2.36
N SER A 104 -9.92 -1.18 -2.71
CA SER A 104 -8.87 -1.58 -1.75
C SER A 104 -8.71 -0.54 -0.63
N ASP A 105 -8.50 0.74 -0.98
CA ASP A 105 -8.46 1.82 0.01
C ASP A 105 -9.70 1.85 0.92
N GLN A 106 -10.92 1.82 0.37
CA GLN A 106 -12.14 1.91 1.17
C GLN A 106 -12.39 0.65 2.02
N ASN A 107 -11.99 -0.52 1.54
CA ASN A 107 -12.03 -1.78 2.28
C ASN A 107 -11.11 -1.69 3.51
N GLU A 108 -9.84 -1.34 3.29
CA GLU A 108 -8.79 -1.38 4.30
C GLU A 108 -8.93 -0.23 5.32
N ILE A 109 -9.41 0.95 4.89
CA ILE A 109 -9.86 2.03 5.80
C ILE A 109 -10.99 1.57 6.71
N GLN A 110 -12.02 0.87 6.20
CA GLN A 110 -13.18 0.48 6.99
C GLN A 110 -12.89 -0.72 7.90
N LEU A 111 -12.14 -1.72 7.44
CA LEU A 111 -11.66 -2.82 8.29
C LEU A 111 -10.74 -2.32 9.43
N SER A 112 -9.90 -1.32 9.16
CA SER A 112 -9.04 -0.70 10.18
C SER A 112 -9.82 0.14 11.18
N LYS A 113 -10.86 0.87 10.75
CA LYS A 113 -11.80 1.55 11.67
C LYS A 113 -12.52 0.56 12.58
N LEU A 114 -12.96 -0.57 12.02
CA LEU A 114 -13.55 -1.67 12.78
C LEU A 114 -12.54 -2.26 13.79
N ALA A 115 -11.25 -2.38 13.44
CA ALA A 115 -10.23 -2.82 14.39
C ALA A 115 -10.09 -1.89 15.60
N LEU A 116 -10.15 -0.57 15.37
CA LEU A 116 -10.14 0.42 16.45
C LEU A 116 -11.43 0.39 17.30
N GLU A 117 -12.61 0.21 16.68
CA GLU A 117 -13.88 -0.03 17.39
C GLU A 117 -13.81 -1.27 18.29
N LYS A 118 -13.19 -2.35 17.78
CA LYS A 118 -13.01 -3.63 18.48
C LYS A 118 -11.92 -3.63 19.53
N GLY A 119 -11.23 -2.50 19.72
CA GLY A 119 -10.28 -2.31 20.83
C GLY A 119 -8.98 -3.10 20.69
N VAL A 120 -8.48 -3.31 19.46
CA VAL A 120 -7.12 -3.85 19.28
C VAL A 120 -6.08 -2.94 19.94
N THR A 121 -4.95 -3.51 20.35
CA THR A 121 -3.88 -2.79 21.08
C THR A 121 -2.50 -3.09 20.47
N GLY A 122 -1.46 -2.36 20.92
CA GLY A 122 -0.10 -2.51 20.43
C GLY A 122 0.01 -2.42 18.90
N ALA A 123 0.85 -3.29 18.32
CA ALA A 123 1.15 -3.29 16.88
C ALA A 123 -0.10 -3.32 15.98
N ALA A 124 -1.13 -4.10 16.31
CA ALA A 124 -2.38 -4.14 15.53
C ALA A 124 -3.13 -2.79 15.54
N LYS A 125 -3.06 -2.03 16.64
CA LYS A 125 -3.63 -0.67 16.74
C LYS A 125 -2.83 0.32 15.92
N ASP A 126 -1.51 0.27 16.02
CA ASP A 126 -0.63 1.21 15.31
C ASP A 126 -0.68 0.97 13.79
N HIS A 127 -0.77 -0.31 13.39
CA HIS A 127 -1.05 -0.73 12.02
C HIS A 127 -2.40 -0.20 11.52
N ALA A 128 -3.50 -0.41 12.25
CA ALA A 128 -4.82 0.11 11.85
C ALA A 128 -4.85 1.65 11.70
N ASN A 129 -4.14 2.40 12.55
CA ASN A 129 -4.00 3.85 12.39
C ASN A 129 -3.16 4.23 11.16
N MET A 130 -2.10 3.47 10.87
CA MET A 130 -1.29 3.64 9.66
C MET A 130 -2.12 3.40 8.38
N MET A 131 -2.90 2.32 8.33
CA MET A 131 -3.78 2.01 7.18
C MET A 131 -4.76 3.17 6.93
N ILE A 132 -5.48 3.62 7.95
CA ILE A 132 -6.45 4.72 7.82
C ILE A 132 -5.77 5.98 7.27
N LYS A 133 -4.59 6.34 7.77
CA LYS A 133 -3.82 7.50 7.32
C LYS A 133 -3.39 7.38 5.86
N ASP A 134 -2.73 6.29 5.51
CA ASP A 134 -2.03 6.16 4.23
C ASP A 134 -2.99 5.82 3.07
N HIS A 135 -4.02 5.02 3.30
CA HIS A 135 -5.06 4.77 2.29
C HIS A 135 -6.00 5.97 2.12
N THR A 136 -6.27 6.76 3.17
CA THR A 136 -6.99 8.04 2.99
C THR A 136 -6.19 8.99 2.10
N LYS A 137 -4.85 8.96 2.20
CA LYS A 137 -3.97 9.70 1.28
C LYS A 137 -3.96 9.11 -0.13
N SER A 138 -3.87 7.79 -0.27
CA SER A 138 -3.96 7.08 -1.57
C SER A 138 -5.22 7.49 -2.32
N THR A 139 -6.39 7.40 -1.67
CA THR A 139 -7.69 7.79 -2.23
C THR A 139 -7.72 9.27 -2.65
N ALA A 140 -7.12 10.17 -1.87
CA ALA A 140 -7.07 11.59 -2.22
C ALA A 140 -6.21 11.85 -3.47
N ASP A 141 -5.03 11.23 -3.55
CA ASP A 141 -4.12 11.34 -4.70
C ASP A 141 -4.76 10.69 -5.96
N LEU A 142 -5.36 9.51 -5.83
CA LEU A 142 -6.06 8.79 -6.90
C LEU A 142 -7.29 9.54 -7.42
N LYS A 143 -8.08 10.14 -6.52
CA LYS A 143 -9.28 10.93 -6.88
C LYS A 143 -8.94 12.15 -7.73
N ALA A 144 -7.79 12.78 -7.52
CA ALA A 144 -7.33 13.87 -8.39
C ALA A 144 -7.11 13.39 -9.83
N ILE A 145 -6.52 12.20 -10.01
CA ILE A 145 -6.27 11.59 -11.32
C ILE A 145 -7.61 11.17 -11.97
N ALA A 146 -8.46 10.45 -11.24
CA ALA A 146 -9.75 9.99 -11.72
C ALA A 146 -10.66 11.16 -12.16
N THR A 147 -10.60 12.30 -11.45
CA THR A 147 -11.31 13.53 -11.82
C THR A 147 -10.86 14.07 -13.19
N LYS A 148 -9.54 14.14 -13.46
CA LYS A 148 -9.02 14.52 -14.80
C LYS A 148 -9.53 13.57 -15.89
N LYS A 149 -9.56 12.27 -15.59
CA LYS A 149 -9.95 11.19 -16.53
C LYS A 149 -11.48 10.96 -16.62
N LYS A 150 -12.29 11.71 -15.85
CA LYS A 150 -13.75 11.59 -15.76
C LYS A 150 -14.23 10.19 -15.31
N VAL A 151 -13.46 9.51 -14.48
CA VAL A 151 -13.80 8.21 -13.89
C VAL A 151 -14.40 8.42 -12.50
N THR A 152 -15.60 7.88 -12.29
CA THR A 152 -16.24 7.86 -10.97
C THR A 152 -15.63 6.75 -10.12
N LEU A 153 -15.00 7.12 -9.01
CA LEU A 153 -14.48 6.14 -8.04
C LEU A 153 -15.59 5.68 -7.08
N PRO A 154 -15.54 4.42 -6.60
CA PRO A 154 -16.34 4.01 -5.44
C PRO A 154 -15.97 4.82 -4.20
N THR A 155 -16.92 4.97 -3.29
CA THR A 155 -16.77 5.72 -2.02
C THR A 155 -17.10 4.86 -0.80
N ASP A 156 -17.08 3.53 -0.97
CA ASP A 156 -17.49 2.54 0.01
C ASP A 156 -16.86 1.17 -0.33
N MET A 157 -16.87 0.24 0.61
CA MET A 157 -16.33 -1.12 0.44
C MET A 157 -17.04 -1.87 -0.71
N ASP A 158 -16.35 -2.83 -1.32
CA ASP A 158 -16.98 -3.80 -2.20
C ASP A 158 -17.83 -4.85 -1.43
N ALA A 159 -18.49 -5.74 -2.16
CA ALA A 159 -19.37 -6.76 -1.57
C ALA A 159 -18.61 -7.89 -0.84
N GLU A 160 -17.38 -8.21 -1.25
CA GLU A 160 -16.52 -9.22 -0.61
C GLU A 160 -16.12 -8.73 0.78
N HIS A 161 -15.59 -7.51 0.88
CA HIS A 161 -15.08 -6.97 2.14
C HIS A 161 -16.19 -6.53 3.08
N LYS A 162 -17.41 -6.22 2.58
CA LYS A 162 -18.62 -6.11 3.41
C LYS A 162 -18.99 -7.43 4.11
N ALA A 163 -18.88 -8.58 3.42
CA ALA A 163 -19.12 -9.89 4.02
C ALA A 163 -18.02 -10.26 5.03
N ILE A 164 -16.77 -9.89 4.75
CA ILE A 164 -15.64 -10.05 5.68
C ILE A 164 -15.85 -9.19 6.93
N ALA A 165 -16.17 -7.90 6.79
CA ALA A 165 -16.47 -7.00 7.90
C ALA A 165 -17.66 -7.50 8.76
N ALA A 166 -18.75 -7.93 8.13
CA ALA A 166 -19.91 -8.51 8.82
C ALA A 166 -19.61 -9.85 9.54
N THR A 167 -18.52 -10.53 9.15
CA THR A 167 -18.00 -11.70 9.86
C THR A 167 -17.11 -11.28 11.03
N MET A 168 -16.18 -10.33 10.79
CA MET A 168 -15.30 -9.76 11.81
C MET A 168 -16.06 -9.03 12.92
N GLN A 169 -17.22 -8.42 12.64
CA GLN A 169 -18.11 -7.82 13.66
C GLN A 169 -18.54 -8.82 14.74
N LYS A 170 -18.52 -10.13 14.46
CA LYS A 170 -18.88 -11.21 15.40
C LYS A 170 -17.71 -11.69 16.24
N LEU A 171 -16.47 -11.34 15.86
CA LEU A 171 -15.25 -11.66 16.59
C LEU A 171 -14.93 -10.57 17.63
N SER A 172 -14.07 -10.92 18.58
CA SER A 172 -13.51 -10.03 19.61
C SER A 172 -12.12 -10.51 20.03
N GLY A 173 -11.33 -9.64 20.68
CA GLY A 173 -10.02 -10.01 21.25
C GLY A 173 -9.05 -10.58 20.20
N LYS A 174 -8.33 -11.65 20.57
CA LYS A 174 -7.27 -12.24 19.74
C LYS A 174 -7.77 -12.86 18.42
N ASP A 175 -9.01 -13.36 18.40
CA ASP A 175 -9.64 -13.90 17.20
C ASP A 175 -9.93 -12.79 16.17
N PHE A 176 -10.43 -11.65 16.65
CA PHE A 176 -10.61 -10.46 15.82
C PHE A 176 -9.26 -9.95 15.29
N GLU A 177 -8.30 -9.74 16.19
CA GLU A 177 -6.96 -9.24 15.85
C GLU A 177 -6.28 -10.15 14.82
N THR A 178 -6.48 -11.46 14.93
CA THR A 178 -5.96 -12.43 13.98
C THR A 178 -6.64 -12.32 12.64
N LYS A 179 -7.98 -12.35 12.59
CA LYS A 179 -8.69 -12.20 11.31
C LYS A 179 -8.44 -10.85 10.63
N PHE A 180 -8.17 -9.78 11.40
CA PHE A 180 -7.74 -8.49 10.87
C PHE A 180 -6.35 -8.57 10.21
N MET A 181 -5.30 -8.95 10.94
CA MET A 181 -3.94 -8.97 10.39
C MET A 181 -3.80 -9.96 9.22
N ASP A 182 -4.43 -11.13 9.29
CA ASP A 182 -4.40 -12.12 8.21
C ASP A 182 -5.14 -11.60 6.96
N GLN A 183 -6.18 -10.76 7.12
CA GLN A 183 -6.84 -10.09 5.99
C GLN A 183 -5.94 -9.00 5.39
N MET A 184 -5.22 -8.22 6.20
CA MET A 184 -4.25 -7.23 5.68
C MET A 184 -3.16 -7.90 4.85
N VAL A 185 -2.65 -9.08 5.23
CA VAL A 185 -1.71 -9.87 4.40
C VAL A 185 -2.32 -10.23 3.03
N ILE A 186 -3.56 -10.68 3.00
CA ILE A 186 -4.27 -11.08 1.76
C ILE A 186 -4.47 -9.87 0.84
N ASP A 187 -5.03 -8.78 1.38
CA ASP A 187 -5.43 -7.60 0.63
C ASP A 187 -4.20 -6.88 0.06
N HIS A 188 -3.17 -6.69 0.88
CA HIS A 188 -1.93 -6.06 0.43
C HIS A 188 -1.16 -6.91 -0.60
N GLN A 189 -1.19 -8.24 -0.50
CA GLN A 189 -0.55 -9.10 -1.52
C GLN A 189 -1.28 -9.01 -2.87
N LYS A 190 -2.62 -9.00 -2.86
CA LYS A 190 -3.51 -8.79 -4.02
C LYS A 190 -3.31 -7.41 -4.66
N THR A 191 -3.28 -6.35 -3.84
CA THR A 191 -3.04 -4.97 -4.30
C THR A 191 -1.61 -4.78 -4.82
N LEU A 192 -0.59 -5.35 -4.18
CA LEU A 192 0.80 -5.30 -4.65
C LEU A 192 0.99 -5.99 -6.01
N ASN A 193 0.36 -7.15 -6.21
CA ASN A 193 0.37 -7.85 -7.50
C ASN A 193 -0.32 -7.00 -8.59
N THR A 194 -1.48 -6.42 -8.25
CA THR A 194 -2.27 -5.55 -9.14
C THR A 194 -1.49 -4.29 -9.55
N LEU A 195 -0.83 -3.63 -8.61
CA LEU A 195 0.04 -2.46 -8.85
C LEU A 195 1.20 -2.82 -9.79
N LYS A 196 1.94 -3.89 -9.48
CA LYS A 196 3.09 -4.35 -10.28
C LYS A 196 2.68 -4.69 -11.72
N ALA A 197 1.57 -5.39 -11.91
CA ALA A 197 1.07 -5.72 -13.25
C ALA A 197 0.64 -4.45 -14.02
N HIS A 198 -0.21 -3.62 -13.42
CA HIS A 198 -0.77 -2.45 -14.11
C HIS A 198 0.29 -1.38 -14.42
N GLN A 199 1.36 -1.26 -13.62
CA GLN A 199 2.54 -0.43 -13.90
C GLN A 199 3.21 -0.73 -15.26
N THR A 200 3.15 -1.98 -15.72
CA THR A 200 3.70 -2.38 -17.04
C THR A 200 2.71 -2.14 -18.17
N MET A 201 1.41 -2.25 -17.89
CA MET A 201 0.32 -2.12 -18.85
C MET A 201 0.02 -0.66 -19.18
N THR A 202 -0.27 0.17 -18.17
CA THR A 202 -0.70 1.55 -18.39
C THR A 202 0.39 2.38 -19.09
N LYS A 203 -0.05 3.31 -19.94
CA LYS A 203 0.79 4.28 -20.66
C LYS A 203 0.55 5.71 -20.18
N ASP A 204 -0.25 5.87 -19.13
CA ASP A 204 -0.61 7.16 -18.57
C ASP A 204 0.34 7.60 -17.46
N ALA A 205 0.97 8.76 -17.65
CA ALA A 205 2.02 9.25 -16.74
C ALA A 205 1.51 9.61 -15.33
N ASP A 206 0.25 10.06 -15.17
CA ASP A 206 -0.32 10.29 -13.84
C ASP A 206 -0.44 8.96 -13.08
N LEU A 207 -0.91 7.90 -13.75
CA LEU A 207 -1.08 6.58 -13.13
C LEU A 207 0.24 5.87 -12.87
N GLN A 208 1.22 5.95 -13.79
CA GLN A 208 2.58 5.44 -13.53
C GLN A 208 3.22 6.15 -12.32
N GLY A 209 3.04 7.47 -12.20
CA GLY A 209 3.51 8.24 -11.03
C GLY A 209 2.80 7.86 -9.73
N PHE A 210 1.48 7.61 -9.78
CA PHE A 210 0.71 7.11 -8.64
C PHE A 210 1.18 5.73 -8.19
N ILE A 211 1.27 4.77 -9.11
CA ILE A 211 1.65 3.38 -8.81
C ILE A 211 3.07 3.31 -8.24
N THR A 212 4.02 4.02 -8.86
CA THR A 212 5.41 4.13 -8.37
C THR A 212 5.47 4.65 -6.93
N LYS A 213 4.56 5.56 -6.55
CA LYS A 213 4.49 6.17 -5.22
C LYS A 213 3.85 5.27 -4.16
N VAL A 214 2.78 4.55 -4.49
CA VAL A 214 2.05 3.71 -3.50
C VAL A 214 2.63 2.30 -3.35
N THR A 215 3.28 1.75 -4.37
CA THR A 215 3.90 0.40 -4.33
C THR A 215 4.83 0.17 -3.13
N PRO A 216 5.80 1.05 -2.78
CA PRO A 216 6.64 0.82 -1.61
C PRO A 216 5.89 0.93 -0.27
N VAL A 217 4.79 1.68 -0.23
CA VAL A 217 3.93 1.81 0.97
C VAL A 217 3.18 0.49 1.19
N VAL A 218 2.50 -0.03 0.16
CA VAL A 218 1.79 -1.32 0.20
C VAL A 218 2.74 -2.49 0.51
N GLN A 219 3.97 -2.46 -0.01
CA GLN A 219 5.02 -3.43 0.35
C GLN A 219 5.37 -3.35 1.84
N SER A 220 5.63 -2.15 2.39
CA SER A 220 5.94 -1.98 3.81
C SER A 220 4.79 -2.44 4.73
N HIS A 221 3.54 -2.17 4.34
CA HIS A 221 2.35 -2.60 5.09
C HIS A 221 2.16 -4.12 5.04
N LEU A 222 2.41 -4.76 3.90
CA LEU A 222 2.41 -6.21 3.73
C LEU A 222 3.45 -6.90 4.64
N ASP A 223 4.66 -6.35 4.69
CA ASP A 223 5.77 -6.93 5.46
C ASP A 223 5.54 -6.76 6.97
N MET A 224 5.00 -5.62 7.41
CA MET A 224 4.51 -5.44 8.79
C MET A 224 3.39 -6.41 9.15
N SER A 225 2.50 -6.71 8.20
CA SER A 225 1.38 -7.64 8.43
C SER A 225 1.87 -9.08 8.60
N LYS A 226 2.80 -9.52 7.75
CA LYS A 226 3.42 -10.86 7.82
C LYS A 226 4.15 -11.07 9.14
N GLN A 227 4.99 -10.12 9.56
CA GLN A 227 5.66 -10.16 10.86
C GLN A 227 4.68 -10.34 12.04
N HIS A 228 3.49 -9.73 11.97
CA HIS A 228 2.47 -9.89 13.02
C HIS A 228 1.79 -11.26 13.02
N SER A 229 1.65 -11.93 11.87
CA SER A 229 1.15 -13.31 11.83
C SER A 229 2.23 -14.33 12.19
N ASP A 230 3.50 -14.08 11.83
CA ASP A 230 4.64 -14.94 12.20
C ASP A 230 4.90 -14.94 13.72
N MET A 231 4.71 -13.80 14.41
CA MET A 231 4.79 -13.68 15.89
C MET A 231 3.70 -14.44 16.68
N LYS A 232 2.93 -15.33 16.03
CA LYS A 232 1.91 -16.20 16.67
C LYS A 232 2.26 -17.69 16.62
N MET A 233 3.35 -18.06 15.93
CA MET A 233 3.89 -19.43 15.87
C MET A 233 4.77 -19.74 17.09
#